data_AF-A0A2K9NTG8-F1
#
_entry.id   AF-A0A2K9NTG8-F1
#
_cell.length_a   1.000
_cell.length_b   1.000
_cell.length_c   1.000
_cell.angle_alpha   90.00
_cell.angle_beta   90.00
_cell.angle_gamma   90.00
#
_symmetry.space_group_name_H-M   'P 1'
#
loop_
_entity.id
_entity.type
_entity.pdbx_description
1 polymer ?
#
loop_
_entity_poly.entity_id
_entity_poly.type
_entity_poly.pdbx_seq_one_letter_code
_entity_poly.pdbx_strand_id
1 'polypeptide(L)'
;MFMKTKLIIATLCSSLMFNLVASEITPLLSSDSPYRNLREGNSHLITSHKEDDVVRLYKDTPALESLRKIINDKTINRCATKVVSAIQKELSLSSEDETELAILGLRLDDSIDDIAAGILIKAADSNFLSHPIAKNDLTAEEETKALDIYKTKIADLQNKTLCSEDTYRALVGKLNEGSYKFIKNLKHLNKLALDKKIIKENDFKTLERMRAKKVHEWPITLSSYRSTLDTVAKNFPTRKKESAKLVTEAGRFKNKTSLRQGLYEKFNATQIILLANVVKSLKKRLEAKDIMIHINYVDQESEIISLSPMEKFRFILKLLRKELALINNSTIINGRQATFLDIITAAYEVGYISADEIDQFAALEEIWNPKKTTKEKVMVWVKLFGGVASVLLPPPFGFLSVMAIMLIDQQVSEAPVNPDSDFNLM
;
A
#
# COMPACT_ATOMS: atom_id res chain seq x y z
N MET A 1 17.92 -47.78 -10.65
CA MET A 1 18.91 -46.95 -9.93
C MET A 1 19.04 -45.58 -10.60
N PHE A 2 17.96 -44.80 -10.73
CA PHE A 2 17.97 -43.41 -11.25
C PHE A 2 16.65 -42.75 -10.84
N MET A 3 16.45 -42.47 -9.55
CA MET A 3 15.24 -41.76 -9.11
C MET A 3 15.38 -41.00 -7.77
N LYS A 4 16.60 -40.69 -7.33
CA LYS A 4 16.83 -39.93 -6.07
C LYS A 4 17.51 -38.56 -6.24
N THR A 5 17.83 -38.13 -7.45
CA THR A 5 18.62 -36.91 -7.67
C THR A 5 17.80 -35.65 -8.00
N LYS A 6 16.49 -35.75 -8.26
CA LYS A 6 15.65 -34.59 -8.61
C LYS A 6 14.95 -33.89 -7.43
N LEU A 7 14.98 -34.46 -6.23
CA LEU A 7 14.28 -33.89 -5.06
C LEU A 7 15.17 -32.98 -4.19
N ILE A 8 16.50 -33.00 -4.37
CA ILE A 8 17.43 -32.20 -3.54
C ILE A 8 17.66 -30.80 -4.14
N ILE A 9 17.48 -30.60 -5.44
CA ILE A 9 17.69 -29.30 -6.10
C ILE A 9 16.50 -28.35 -5.87
N ALA A 10 15.28 -28.87 -5.66
CA ALA A 10 14.10 -28.04 -5.37
C ALA A 10 14.11 -27.45 -3.95
N THR A 11 14.82 -28.05 -2.99
CA THR A 11 14.89 -27.59 -1.60
C THR A 11 16.08 -26.65 -1.33
N LEU A 12 17.06 -26.60 -2.23
CA LEU A 12 18.22 -25.69 -2.15
C LEU A 12 17.98 -24.33 -2.82
N CYS A 13 17.02 -24.22 -3.74
CA CYS A 13 16.68 -22.93 -4.37
C CYS A 13 15.81 -22.01 -3.49
N SER A 14 15.08 -22.55 -2.52
CA SER A 14 14.29 -21.74 -1.57
C SER A 14 15.11 -21.25 -0.36
N SER A 15 16.26 -21.85 -0.09
CA SER A 15 17.12 -21.53 1.06
C SER A 15 18.32 -20.64 0.70
N LEU A 16 18.73 -20.56 -0.58
CA LEU A 16 19.81 -19.65 -1.02
C LEU A 16 19.37 -18.22 -1.39
N MET A 17 18.06 -17.96 -1.56
CA MET A 17 17.55 -16.60 -1.80
C MET A 17 17.42 -15.75 -0.52
N PHE A 18 17.72 -16.29 0.67
CA PHE A 18 17.50 -15.61 1.95
C PHE A 18 18.77 -15.18 2.70
N ASN A 19 19.97 -15.61 2.29
CA ASN A 19 21.18 -15.50 3.13
C ASN A 19 22.34 -14.66 2.55
N LEU A 20 22.15 -13.85 1.51
CA LEU A 20 23.24 -13.07 0.88
C LEU A 20 23.17 -11.55 1.09
N VAL A 21 22.38 -11.05 2.05
CA VAL A 21 22.30 -9.61 2.40
C VAL A 21 22.49 -9.35 3.91
N ALA A 22 22.92 -10.34 4.69
CA ALA A 22 22.89 -10.26 6.16
C ALA A 22 24.24 -9.94 6.85
N SER A 23 25.28 -9.50 6.14
CA SER A 23 26.54 -9.09 6.77
C SER A 23 26.85 -7.63 6.46
N GLU A 24 26.92 -6.82 7.52
CA GLU A 24 27.38 -5.43 7.58
C GLU A 24 26.38 -4.32 7.22
N ILE A 25 25.21 -4.33 7.83
CA ILE A 25 24.56 -3.06 8.22
C ILE A 25 23.95 -3.28 9.61
N THR A 26 24.66 -2.87 10.66
CA THR A 26 24.02 -2.60 11.95
C THR A 26 23.16 -1.36 11.73
N PRO A 27 21.82 -1.43 11.73
CA PRO A 27 21.05 -0.20 11.70
C PRO A 27 21.28 0.45 13.06
N LEU A 28 21.83 1.66 13.05
CA LEU A 28 21.65 2.61 14.14
C LEU A 28 20.16 2.59 14.48
N LEU A 29 19.81 1.94 15.59
CA LEU A 29 18.51 2.01 16.24
C LEU A 29 18.36 3.47 16.70
N SER A 30 18.03 4.36 15.77
CA SER A 30 17.60 5.70 16.11
C SER A 30 16.29 5.59 16.87
N SER A 31 16.15 6.44 17.87
CA SER A 31 14.97 6.67 18.70
C SER A 31 13.76 7.20 17.92
N ASP A 32 13.63 6.85 16.65
CA ASP A 32 12.57 7.30 15.77
C ASP A 32 11.30 6.49 16.03
N SER A 33 10.17 7.20 16.12
CA SER A 33 8.86 6.59 16.32
C SER A 33 8.58 5.50 15.27
N PRO A 34 7.96 4.36 15.66
CA PRO A 34 7.66 3.26 14.74
C PRO A 34 6.64 3.62 13.64
N TYR A 35 5.99 4.78 13.75
CA TYR A 35 5.01 5.29 12.77
C TYR A 35 5.52 6.53 12.03
N ARG A 36 6.76 6.95 12.29
CA ARG A 36 7.36 8.06 11.57
C ARG A 36 7.72 7.59 10.17
N ASN A 37 7.20 8.28 9.15
CA ASN A 37 7.74 8.14 7.81
C ASN A 37 8.49 9.40 7.40
N LEU A 38 9.78 9.24 7.16
CA LEU A 38 10.69 10.26 6.65
C LEU A 38 10.39 10.71 5.21
N ARG A 39 9.40 10.09 4.55
CA ARG A 39 9.01 10.38 3.17
C ARG A 39 7.71 11.14 3.03
N GLU A 40 7.07 11.47 4.15
CA GLU A 40 5.84 12.23 4.14
C GLU A 40 6.10 13.74 3.98
N GLY A 41 5.21 14.39 3.24
CA GLY A 41 5.20 15.84 3.05
C GLY A 41 4.25 16.51 4.05
N ASN A 42 3.70 17.66 3.66
CA ASN A 42 2.70 18.35 4.46
C ASN A 42 1.47 17.46 4.67
N SER A 43 0.96 17.45 5.91
CA SER A 43 -0.23 16.67 6.24
C SER A 43 -1.45 17.21 5.51
N HIS A 44 -2.27 16.30 4.98
CA HIS A 44 -3.58 16.66 4.43
C HIS A 44 -4.70 16.68 5.48
N LEU A 45 -4.43 16.16 6.68
CA LEU A 45 -5.38 16.11 7.79
C LEU A 45 -5.42 17.42 8.58
N ILE A 46 -4.35 18.22 8.49
CA ILE A 46 -4.23 19.50 9.19
C ILE A 46 -4.64 20.62 8.22
N THR A 47 -5.82 21.20 8.44
CA THR A 47 -6.21 22.45 7.79
C THR A 47 -5.59 23.64 8.51
N SER A 48 -5.43 24.77 7.83
CA SER A 48 -4.83 25.99 8.44
C SER A 48 -5.54 26.41 9.73
N HIS A 49 -6.87 26.23 9.81
CA HIS A 49 -7.62 26.51 11.03
C HIS A 49 -7.27 25.54 12.18
N LYS A 50 -7.13 24.24 11.89
CA LYS A 50 -6.77 23.24 12.90
C LYS A 50 -5.32 23.37 13.35
N GLU A 51 -4.45 23.89 12.50
CA GLU A 51 -3.04 24.10 12.83
C GLU A 51 -2.86 25.05 14.02
N ASP A 52 -3.56 26.19 14.04
CA ASP A 52 -3.51 27.13 15.16
C ASP A 52 -4.01 26.50 16.47
N ASP A 53 -5.08 25.72 16.41
CA ASP A 53 -5.65 25.04 17.57
C ASP A 53 -4.72 23.94 18.11
N VAL A 54 -4.13 23.15 17.21
CA VAL A 54 -3.11 22.14 17.56
C VAL A 54 -1.88 22.82 18.16
N VAL A 55 -1.34 23.86 17.52
CA VAL A 55 -0.16 24.59 18.02
C VAL A 55 -0.45 25.21 19.40
N ARG A 56 -1.65 25.75 19.62
CA ARG A 56 -2.05 26.27 20.94
C ARG A 56 -2.12 25.17 22.00
N LEU A 57 -2.70 24.02 21.68
CA LEU A 57 -2.79 22.88 22.59
C LEU A 57 -1.41 22.30 22.94
N TYR A 58 -0.46 22.40 22.01
CA TYR A 58 0.87 21.78 22.08
C TYR A 58 2.04 22.73 22.34
N LYS A 59 1.79 24.00 22.67
CA LYS A 59 2.82 24.89 23.23
C LYS A 59 3.43 24.31 24.52
N ASP A 60 2.71 23.42 25.19
CA ASP A 60 3.17 22.70 26.37
C ASP A 60 3.92 21.41 26.00
N THR A 61 5.24 21.54 25.87
CA THR A 61 6.22 20.45 25.67
C THR A 61 5.97 19.17 26.50
N PRO A 62 5.51 19.22 27.77
CA PRO A 62 5.29 18.02 28.59
C PRO A 62 4.21 17.08 28.06
N ALA A 63 3.11 17.61 27.52
CA ALA A 63 2.01 16.80 27.00
C ALA A 63 2.47 15.99 25.78
N LEU A 64 3.21 16.62 24.87
CA LEU A 64 3.75 15.98 23.67
C LEU A 64 4.73 14.85 24.01
N GLU A 65 5.57 15.05 25.02
CA GLU A 65 6.52 14.02 25.46
C GLU A 65 5.82 12.81 26.10
N SER A 66 4.75 13.04 26.86
CA SER A 66 3.86 11.96 27.35
C SER A 66 3.22 11.19 26.19
N LEU A 67 2.74 11.88 25.15
CA LEU A 67 2.17 11.22 23.98
C LEU A 67 3.22 10.41 23.20
N ARG A 68 4.44 10.93 23.03
CA ARG A 68 5.54 10.19 22.41
C ARG A 68 5.86 8.91 23.15
N LYS A 69 5.83 8.92 24.48
CA LYS A 69 6.01 7.70 25.29
C LYS A 69 4.94 6.66 24.98
N ILE A 70 3.68 7.07 24.84
CA ILE A 70 2.56 6.16 24.47
C ILE A 70 2.81 5.56 23.08
N ILE A 71 3.19 6.38 22.10
CA ILE A 71 3.45 5.92 20.73
C ILE A 71 4.67 5.00 20.64
N ASN A 72 5.67 5.21 21.48
CA ASN A 72 6.88 4.39 21.50
C ASN A 72 6.73 3.10 22.35
N ASP A 73 5.72 3.01 23.21
CA ASP A 73 5.46 1.81 24.02
C ASP A 73 5.02 0.63 23.14
N LYS A 74 5.94 -0.32 22.93
CA LYS A 74 5.75 -1.53 22.10
C LYS A 74 4.55 -2.39 22.50
N THR A 75 4.04 -2.27 23.73
CA THR A 75 2.91 -3.05 24.24
C THR A 75 1.55 -2.42 23.93
N ILE A 76 1.49 -1.09 23.87
CA ILE A 76 0.26 -0.31 23.67
C ILE A 76 0.09 0.04 22.20
N ASN A 77 1.17 0.46 21.56
CA ASN A 77 1.14 1.15 20.28
C ASN A 77 0.64 0.30 19.10
N ARG A 78 0.49 -1.02 19.24
CA ARG A 78 0.00 -1.87 18.15
C ARG A 78 -1.49 -1.73 17.88
N CYS A 79 -2.30 -1.36 18.88
CA CYS A 79 -3.76 -1.38 18.77
C CYS A 79 -4.33 0.04 18.87
N ALA A 80 -5.05 0.47 17.85
CA ALA A 80 -5.52 1.85 17.73
C ALA A 80 -6.39 2.27 18.93
N THR A 81 -7.31 1.42 19.36
CA THR A 81 -8.18 1.66 20.52
C THR A 81 -7.41 1.76 21.82
N LYS A 82 -6.35 0.95 22.01
CA LYS A 82 -5.49 1.04 23.20
C LYS A 82 -4.69 2.34 23.22
N VAL A 83 -4.16 2.75 22.07
CA VAL A 83 -3.46 4.04 21.93
C VAL A 83 -4.41 5.19 22.24
N VAL A 84 -5.59 5.22 21.63
CA VAL A 84 -6.58 6.28 21.87
C VAL A 84 -6.99 6.33 23.35
N SER A 85 -7.29 5.18 23.98
CA SER A 85 -7.62 5.14 25.40
C SER A 85 -6.47 5.61 26.30
N ALA A 86 -5.21 5.32 25.92
CA ALA A 86 -4.05 5.81 26.64
C ALA A 86 -3.89 7.33 26.50
N ILE A 87 -4.08 7.88 25.29
CA ILE A 87 -4.07 9.33 25.02
C ILE A 87 -5.15 10.03 25.85
N GLN A 88 -6.39 9.53 25.81
CA GLN A 88 -7.51 10.09 26.56
C GLN A 88 -7.25 10.06 28.07
N LYS A 89 -6.69 8.97 28.58
CA LYS A 89 -6.36 8.84 30.01
C LYS A 89 -5.23 9.79 30.43
N GLU A 90 -4.14 9.83 29.66
CA GLU A 90 -2.95 10.61 29.98
C GLU A 90 -3.24 12.11 29.99
N LEU A 91 -4.04 12.58 29.02
CA LEU A 91 -4.41 13.99 28.88
C LEU A 91 -5.75 14.33 29.54
N SER A 92 -6.40 13.36 30.20
CA SER A 92 -7.73 13.52 30.80
C SER A 92 -8.80 14.06 29.83
N LEU A 93 -8.72 13.66 28.56
CA LEU A 93 -9.62 14.12 27.50
C LEU A 93 -10.94 13.39 27.59
N SER A 94 -12.03 14.16 27.48
CA SER A 94 -13.39 13.63 27.56
C SER A 94 -14.12 13.68 26.22
N SER A 95 -13.69 14.57 25.32
CA SER A 95 -14.31 14.77 24.01
C SER A 95 -13.52 14.10 22.87
N GLU A 96 -14.26 13.78 21.81
CA GLU A 96 -13.70 13.29 20.55
C GLU A 96 -12.81 14.35 19.88
N ASP A 97 -13.26 15.60 19.86
CA ASP A 97 -12.55 16.72 19.23
C ASP A 97 -11.18 16.97 19.90
N GLU A 98 -11.12 16.94 21.24
CA GLU A 98 -9.85 17.05 21.96
C GLU A 98 -8.92 15.87 21.65
N THR A 99 -9.47 14.67 21.53
CA THR A 99 -8.71 13.46 21.19
C THR A 99 -8.15 13.56 19.77
N GLU A 100 -8.96 14.05 18.83
CA GLU A 100 -8.53 14.30 17.44
C GLU A 100 -7.41 15.33 17.40
N LEU A 101 -7.58 16.48 18.07
CA LEU A 101 -6.53 17.51 18.16
C LEU A 101 -5.24 16.93 18.73
N ALA A 102 -5.33 16.00 19.69
CA ALA A 102 -4.16 15.36 20.24
C ALA A 102 -3.42 14.44 19.28
N ILE A 103 -4.17 13.69 18.48
CA ILE A 103 -3.61 12.85 17.41
C ILE A 103 -2.98 13.74 16.32
N LEU A 104 -3.62 14.87 15.98
CA LEU A 104 -3.07 15.82 15.01
C LEU A 104 -1.79 16.51 15.54
N GLY A 105 -1.67 16.73 16.85
CA GLY A 105 -0.43 17.20 17.49
C GLY A 105 0.73 16.21 17.32
N LEU A 106 0.49 14.93 17.56
CA LEU A 106 1.46 13.87 17.27
C LEU A 106 1.89 13.86 15.81
N ARG A 107 0.95 14.15 14.89
CA ARG A 107 1.25 14.24 13.46
C ARG A 107 2.08 15.47 13.12
N LEU A 108 1.75 16.64 13.67
CA LEU A 108 2.45 17.91 13.44
C LEU A 108 3.92 17.83 13.91
N ASP A 109 4.17 17.05 14.96
CA ASP A 109 5.51 16.79 15.51
C ASP A 109 6.30 15.71 14.74
N ASP A 110 5.81 15.21 13.61
CA ASP A 110 6.38 14.07 12.87
C ASP A 110 6.52 12.78 13.73
N SER A 111 5.79 12.67 14.85
CA SER A 111 5.80 11.48 15.71
C SER A 111 4.96 10.34 15.14
N ILE A 112 3.95 10.64 14.33
CA ILE A 112 3.19 9.67 13.54
C ILE A 112 2.97 10.23 12.13
N ASP A 113 2.68 9.37 11.17
CA ASP A 113 2.31 9.79 9.81
C ASP A 113 0.78 9.89 9.60
N ASP A 114 0.36 10.40 8.44
CA ASP A 114 -1.06 10.63 8.13
C ASP A 114 -1.88 9.33 8.15
N ILE A 115 -1.27 8.20 7.81
CA ILE A 115 -1.95 6.89 7.82
C ILE A 115 -2.24 6.48 9.27
N ALA A 116 -1.22 6.54 10.14
CA ALA A 116 -1.39 6.25 11.56
C ALA A 116 -2.39 7.23 12.21
N ALA A 117 -2.27 8.53 11.92
CA ALA A 117 -3.22 9.55 12.40
C ALA A 117 -4.65 9.24 11.96
N GLY A 118 -4.87 8.95 10.67
CA GLY A 118 -6.20 8.59 10.15
C GLY A 118 -6.81 7.34 10.80
N ILE A 119 -5.99 6.33 11.11
CA ILE A 119 -6.44 5.13 11.83
C ILE A 119 -6.83 5.48 13.27
N LEU A 120 -6.02 6.30 13.96
CA LEU A 120 -6.28 6.71 15.35
C LEU A 120 -7.51 7.60 15.46
N ILE A 121 -7.72 8.54 14.53
CA ILE A 121 -8.90 9.41 14.49
C ILE A 121 -10.17 8.56 14.30
N LYS A 122 -10.16 7.61 13.35
CA LYS A 122 -11.26 6.64 13.18
C LYS A 122 -11.51 5.80 14.44
N ALA A 123 -10.46 5.50 15.22
CA ALA A 123 -10.59 4.78 16.46
C ALA A 123 -11.12 5.65 17.62
N ALA A 124 -10.88 6.96 17.58
CA ALA A 124 -11.43 7.95 18.51
C ALA A 124 -12.92 8.22 18.26
N ASP A 125 -13.35 8.19 16.99
CA ASP A 125 -14.72 8.50 16.57
C ASP A 125 -15.78 7.79 17.42
N SER A 126 -16.59 8.59 18.11
CA SER A 126 -17.59 8.16 19.07
C SER A 126 -18.99 8.10 18.45
N ASN A 127 -19.16 8.42 17.17
CA ASN A 127 -20.46 8.45 16.50
C ASN A 127 -21.13 7.07 16.52
N PHE A 128 -22.01 6.88 17.49
CA PHE A 128 -22.92 5.75 17.58
C PHE A 128 -24.06 5.96 16.59
N LEU A 129 -23.84 5.59 15.32
CA LEU A 129 -24.99 5.42 14.43
C LEU A 129 -25.79 4.23 14.93
N SER A 130 -26.96 4.51 15.52
CA SER A 130 -27.97 3.51 15.86
C SER A 130 -28.39 2.82 14.57
N HIS A 131 -27.75 1.68 14.27
CA HIS A 131 -28.17 0.89 13.13
C HIS A 131 -29.57 0.36 13.43
N PRO A 132 -30.52 0.50 12.50
CA PRO A 132 -31.84 -0.10 12.64
C PRO A 132 -31.66 -1.59 12.92
N ILE A 133 -32.46 -2.11 13.84
CA ILE A 133 -32.47 -3.55 14.16
C ILE A 133 -32.89 -4.26 12.87
N ALA A 134 -31.95 -4.92 12.21
CA ALA A 134 -32.26 -5.78 11.08
C ALA A 134 -33.20 -6.88 11.58
N LYS A 135 -34.20 -7.24 10.77
CA LYS A 135 -35.03 -8.43 11.05
C LYS A 135 -34.11 -9.65 11.11
N ASN A 136 -34.32 -10.50 12.10
CA ASN A 136 -33.55 -11.73 12.23
C ASN A 136 -33.99 -12.69 11.14
N ASP A 137 -33.13 -12.86 10.14
CA ASP A 137 -33.37 -13.74 8.99
C ASP A 137 -32.55 -15.04 9.09
N LEU A 138 -31.92 -15.34 10.24
CA LEU A 138 -31.09 -16.54 10.42
C LEU A 138 -31.94 -17.78 10.76
N THR A 139 -31.59 -18.90 10.13
CA THR A 139 -32.06 -20.24 10.49
C THR A 139 -31.33 -20.77 11.74
N ALA A 140 -31.91 -21.76 12.42
CA ALA A 140 -31.29 -22.37 13.60
C ALA A 140 -29.93 -23.04 13.31
N GLU A 141 -29.75 -23.57 12.11
CA GLU A 141 -28.48 -24.16 11.66
C GLU A 141 -27.41 -23.08 11.51
N GLU A 142 -27.76 -21.94 10.89
CA GLU A 142 -26.89 -20.78 10.75
C GLU A 142 -26.48 -20.18 12.10
N GLU A 143 -27.42 -20.07 13.04
CA GLU A 143 -27.14 -19.63 14.41
C GLU A 143 -26.15 -20.58 15.10
N THR A 144 -26.38 -21.90 15.02
CA THR A 144 -25.51 -22.91 15.63
C THR A 144 -24.09 -22.82 15.08
N LYS A 145 -23.96 -22.74 13.76
CA LYS A 145 -22.67 -22.59 13.08
C LYS A 145 -21.97 -21.29 13.48
N ALA A 146 -22.69 -20.18 13.56
CA ALA A 146 -22.13 -18.91 14.01
C ALA A 146 -21.60 -19.04 15.45
N LEU A 147 -22.36 -19.63 16.37
CA LEU A 147 -21.95 -19.85 17.75
C LEU A 147 -20.69 -20.73 17.87
N ASP A 148 -20.54 -21.73 17.01
CA ASP A 148 -19.30 -22.54 16.97
C ASP A 148 -18.08 -21.71 16.52
N ILE A 149 -18.26 -20.79 15.57
CA ILE A 149 -17.22 -19.82 15.21
C ILE A 149 -16.87 -18.94 16.43
N TYR A 150 -17.85 -18.43 17.18
CA TYR A 150 -17.60 -17.68 18.42
C TYR A 150 -16.78 -18.49 19.43
N LYS A 151 -17.13 -19.76 19.68
CA LYS A 151 -16.39 -20.63 20.62
C LYS A 151 -14.92 -20.77 20.23
N THR A 152 -14.62 -20.88 18.94
CA THR A 152 -13.22 -21.01 18.46
C THR A 152 -12.44 -19.69 18.48
N LYS A 153 -13.13 -18.55 18.36
CA LYS A 153 -12.48 -17.23 18.21
C LYS A 153 -12.50 -16.34 19.45
N ILE A 154 -13.32 -16.63 20.45
CA ILE A 154 -13.40 -15.81 21.66
C ILE A 154 -12.11 -15.84 22.48
N ALA A 155 -11.37 -16.95 22.48
CA ALA A 155 -10.08 -17.04 23.15
C ALA A 155 -9.07 -16.02 22.59
N ASP A 156 -9.12 -15.76 21.27
CA ASP A 156 -8.30 -14.74 20.61
C ASP A 156 -8.67 -13.32 21.06
N LEU A 157 -9.95 -13.06 21.40
CA LEU A 157 -10.41 -11.74 21.88
C LEU A 157 -9.94 -11.47 23.31
N GLN A 158 -9.85 -12.53 24.11
CA GLN A 158 -9.39 -12.46 25.49
C GLN A 158 -7.85 -12.41 25.59
N ASN A 159 -7.15 -12.76 24.51
CA ASN A 159 -5.71 -12.68 24.46
C ASN A 159 -5.25 -11.21 24.40
N LYS A 160 -4.72 -10.72 25.52
CA LYS A 160 -4.23 -9.33 25.67
C LYS A 160 -3.09 -8.97 24.70
N THR A 161 -2.37 -9.96 24.15
CA THR A 161 -1.28 -9.73 23.19
C THR A 161 -1.78 -9.42 21.79
N LEU A 162 -3.03 -9.78 21.47
CA LEU A 162 -3.66 -9.49 20.19
C LEU A 162 -4.38 -8.14 20.24
N CYS A 163 -4.49 -7.50 19.08
CA CYS A 163 -5.30 -6.31 18.93
C CYS A 163 -6.75 -6.73 18.71
N SER A 164 -7.63 -6.17 19.55
CA SER A 164 -9.04 -6.54 19.55
C SER A 164 -9.73 -6.18 18.24
N GLU A 165 -9.23 -5.15 17.53
CA GLU A 165 -9.67 -4.78 16.19
C GLU A 165 -9.34 -5.87 15.16
N ASP A 166 -8.12 -6.40 15.19
CA ASP A 166 -7.69 -7.48 14.30
C ASP A 166 -8.48 -8.76 14.58
N THR A 167 -8.66 -9.09 15.86
CA THR A 167 -9.43 -10.26 16.25
C THR A 167 -10.90 -10.12 15.86
N TYR A 168 -11.50 -8.94 16.03
CA TYR A 168 -12.87 -8.67 15.59
C TYR A 168 -13.00 -8.79 14.06
N ARG A 169 -12.06 -8.23 13.30
CA ARG A 169 -12.02 -8.37 11.85
C ARG A 169 -11.91 -9.83 11.42
N ALA A 170 -11.07 -10.62 12.11
CA ALA A 170 -10.93 -12.04 11.84
C ALA A 170 -12.20 -12.83 12.18
N LEU A 171 -12.88 -12.49 13.28
CA LEU A 171 -14.17 -13.08 13.65
C LEU A 171 -15.24 -12.78 12.60
N VAL A 172 -15.41 -11.51 12.21
CA VAL A 172 -16.38 -11.11 11.19
C VAL A 172 -16.04 -11.72 9.83
N GLY A 173 -14.75 -11.77 9.48
CA GLY A 173 -14.27 -12.45 8.27
C GLY A 173 -14.67 -13.92 8.26
N LYS A 174 -14.43 -14.65 9.36
CA LYS A 174 -14.81 -16.07 9.52
C LYS A 174 -16.31 -16.28 9.50
N LEU A 175 -17.08 -15.39 10.11
CA LEU A 175 -18.53 -15.44 10.02
C LEU A 175 -18.94 -15.30 8.54
N ASN A 176 -18.38 -14.36 7.80
CA ASN A 176 -18.68 -14.15 6.39
C ASN A 176 -18.09 -15.20 5.43
N GLU A 177 -17.30 -16.16 5.90
CA GLU A 177 -16.80 -17.25 5.07
C GLU A 177 -17.97 -18.20 4.72
N GLY A 178 -18.46 -18.09 3.48
CA GLY A 178 -19.51 -18.94 2.93
C GLY A 178 -20.65 -18.15 2.27
N SER A 179 -21.78 -18.81 2.03
CA SER A 179 -23.00 -18.20 1.46
C SER A 179 -23.81 -17.36 2.47
N TYR A 180 -23.37 -17.33 3.73
CA TYR A 180 -24.13 -16.81 4.86
C TYR A 180 -23.85 -15.32 5.08
N LYS A 181 -24.87 -14.46 4.96
CA LYS A 181 -24.74 -13.00 5.09
C LYS A 181 -24.87 -12.54 6.55
N PHE A 182 -24.01 -13.02 7.45
CA PHE A 182 -24.13 -12.77 8.89
C PHE A 182 -23.90 -11.32 9.32
N ILE A 183 -23.26 -10.46 8.50
CA ILE A 183 -22.97 -9.05 8.83
C ILE A 183 -24.21 -8.31 9.34
N LYS A 184 -25.36 -8.51 8.70
CA LYS A 184 -26.62 -7.83 9.06
C LYS A 184 -27.12 -8.22 10.45
N ASN A 185 -26.78 -9.41 10.91
CA ASN A 185 -27.28 -10.01 12.15
C ASN A 185 -26.23 -10.03 13.28
N LEU A 186 -25.09 -9.32 13.14
CA LEU A 186 -24.02 -9.32 14.14
C LEU A 186 -24.50 -8.94 15.55
N LYS A 187 -25.42 -7.98 15.67
CA LYS A 187 -25.98 -7.58 16.97
C LYS A 187 -26.75 -8.72 17.65
N HIS A 188 -27.58 -9.44 16.87
CA HIS A 188 -28.33 -10.60 17.34
C HIS A 188 -27.37 -11.73 17.74
N LEU A 189 -26.39 -12.03 16.90
CA LEU A 189 -25.37 -13.05 17.18
C LEU A 189 -24.54 -12.74 18.43
N ASN A 190 -24.13 -11.48 18.63
CA ASN A 190 -23.43 -11.05 19.84
C ASN A 190 -24.30 -11.30 21.09
N LYS A 191 -25.60 -10.95 21.02
CA LYS A 191 -26.53 -11.17 22.13
C LYS A 191 -26.77 -12.66 22.39
N LEU A 192 -26.96 -13.46 21.34
CA LEU A 192 -27.16 -14.90 21.46
C LEU A 192 -25.93 -15.58 22.09
N ALA A 193 -24.72 -15.17 21.71
CA ALA A 193 -23.49 -15.67 22.29
C ALA A 193 -23.35 -15.33 23.79
N LEU A 194 -23.84 -14.15 24.20
CA LEU A 194 -23.92 -13.74 25.61
C LEU A 194 -24.94 -14.59 26.38
N ASP A 195 -26.15 -14.74 25.84
CA ASP A 195 -27.24 -15.52 26.44
C ASP A 195 -26.83 -17.00 26.63
N LYS A 196 -26.05 -17.55 25.69
CA LYS A 196 -25.48 -18.90 25.75
C LYS A 196 -24.20 -19.00 26.57
N LYS A 197 -23.75 -17.92 27.22
CA LYS A 197 -22.52 -17.84 28.03
C LYS A 197 -21.23 -18.23 27.28
N ILE A 198 -21.22 -18.07 25.95
CA ILE A 198 -20.01 -18.28 25.12
C ILE A 198 -19.05 -17.09 25.29
N ILE A 199 -19.62 -15.88 25.44
CA ILE A 199 -18.86 -14.65 25.68
C ILE A 199 -19.28 -14.02 27.01
N LYS A 200 -18.40 -13.21 27.61
CA LYS A 200 -18.70 -12.45 28.83
C LYS A 200 -19.34 -11.11 28.50
N GLU A 201 -19.96 -10.47 29.49
CA GLU A 201 -20.55 -9.13 29.36
C GLU A 201 -19.54 -8.09 28.83
N ASN A 202 -18.29 -8.14 29.29
CA ASN A 202 -17.23 -7.24 28.80
C ASN A 202 -16.86 -7.50 27.34
N ASP A 203 -16.87 -8.77 26.92
CA ASP A 203 -16.61 -9.15 25.52
C ASP A 203 -17.75 -8.63 24.65
N PHE A 204 -19.00 -8.83 25.07
CA PHE A 204 -20.19 -8.30 24.40
C PHE A 204 -20.13 -6.77 24.22
N LYS A 205 -19.82 -6.01 25.28
CA LYS A 205 -19.66 -4.55 25.21
C LYS A 205 -18.55 -4.12 24.25
N THR A 206 -17.49 -4.91 24.15
CA THR A 206 -16.37 -4.62 23.24
C THR A 206 -16.76 -4.90 21.79
N LEU A 207 -17.41 -6.03 21.53
CA LEU A 207 -17.93 -6.41 20.21
C LEU A 207 -18.98 -5.41 19.70
N GLU A 208 -19.90 -4.95 20.56
CA GLU A 208 -20.90 -3.96 20.19
C GLU A 208 -20.29 -2.59 19.88
N ARG A 209 -19.25 -2.18 20.63
CA ARG A 209 -18.48 -0.97 20.30
C ARG A 209 -17.81 -1.09 18.92
N MET A 210 -17.16 -2.22 18.63
CA MET A 210 -16.50 -2.45 17.34
C MET A 210 -17.50 -2.56 16.17
N ARG A 211 -18.66 -3.15 16.42
CA ARG A 211 -19.78 -3.21 15.46
C ARG A 211 -20.29 -1.81 15.14
N ALA A 212 -20.53 -0.98 16.17
CA ALA A 212 -20.99 0.39 16.01
C ALA A 212 -20.01 1.23 15.19
N LYS A 213 -18.70 1.08 15.45
CA LYS A 213 -17.61 1.75 14.70
C LYS A 213 -17.29 1.11 13.34
N LYS A 214 -18.01 0.04 12.96
CA LYS A 214 -17.78 -0.71 11.71
C LYS A 214 -16.31 -1.11 11.50
N VAL A 215 -15.64 -1.57 12.56
CA VAL A 215 -14.20 -1.92 12.50
C VAL A 215 -13.89 -2.97 11.41
N HIS A 216 -14.86 -3.81 11.06
CA HIS A 216 -14.74 -4.77 9.97
C HIS A 216 -14.68 -4.14 8.57
N GLU A 217 -15.19 -2.92 8.40
CA GLU A 217 -15.13 -2.13 7.16
C GLU A 217 -13.84 -1.30 7.06
N TRP A 218 -13.03 -1.22 8.14
CA TRP A 218 -11.79 -0.43 8.11
C TRP A 218 -10.81 -1.02 7.08
N PRO A 219 -10.21 -0.18 6.20
CA PRO A 219 -9.32 -0.71 5.17
C PRO A 219 -8.07 -1.35 5.81
N ILE A 220 -7.48 -0.69 6.80
CA ILE A 220 -6.27 -1.12 7.49
C ILE A 220 -6.39 -0.90 9.01
N THR A 221 -5.71 -1.72 9.81
CA THR A 221 -5.55 -1.53 11.26
C THR A 221 -4.14 -1.03 11.57
N LEU A 222 -3.96 -0.40 12.73
CA LEU A 222 -2.65 0.12 13.16
C LEU A 222 -1.60 -1.00 13.27
N SER A 223 -2.03 -2.18 13.70
CA SER A 223 -1.22 -3.40 13.81
C SER A 223 -0.77 -3.91 12.45
N SER A 224 -1.70 -4.05 11.49
CA SER A 224 -1.39 -4.44 10.11
C SER A 224 -0.47 -3.44 9.42
N TYR A 225 -0.73 -2.15 9.64
CA TYR A 225 0.07 -1.06 9.11
C TYR A 225 1.53 -1.13 9.61
N ARG A 226 1.71 -1.24 10.93
CA ARG A 226 3.04 -1.40 11.52
C ARG A 226 3.75 -2.65 11.04
N SER A 227 3.07 -3.79 11.02
CA SER A 227 3.66 -5.05 10.54
C SER A 227 4.18 -4.90 9.10
N THR A 228 3.46 -4.11 8.29
CA THR A 228 3.87 -3.78 6.94
C THR A 228 5.13 -2.91 6.92
N LEU A 229 5.17 -1.83 7.72
CA LEU A 229 6.35 -0.99 7.87
C LEU A 229 7.58 -1.77 8.36
N ASP A 230 7.43 -2.56 9.43
CA ASP A 230 8.50 -3.38 10.01
C ASP A 230 9.05 -4.37 8.98
N THR A 231 8.17 -4.99 8.19
CA THR A 231 8.57 -5.92 7.13
C THR A 231 9.32 -5.21 6.01
N VAL A 232 8.87 -4.04 5.56
CA VAL A 232 9.56 -3.26 4.54
C VAL A 232 10.92 -2.79 5.05
N ALA A 233 10.98 -2.19 6.24
CA ALA A 233 12.21 -1.69 6.84
C ALA A 233 13.25 -2.81 7.09
N LYS A 234 12.80 -4.04 7.40
CA LYS A 234 13.69 -5.19 7.54
C LYS A 234 14.35 -5.61 6.23
N ASN A 235 13.65 -5.48 5.11
CA ASN A 235 14.11 -5.96 3.80
C ASN A 235 14.78 -4.88 2.95
N PHE A 236 14.61 -3.60 3.31
CA PHE A 236 15.11 -2.47 2.53
C PHE A 236 15.76 -1.43 3.43
N PRO A 237 16.92 -0.88 3.04
CA PRO A 237 17.62 0.10 3.86
C PRO A 237 16.78 1.37 4.02
N THR A 238 16.75 1.90 5.24
CA THR A 238 16.20 3.23 5.53
C THR A 238 17.01 4.28 4.77
N ARG A 239 16.36 4.96 3.81
CA ARG A 239 16.97 6.07 3.06
C ARG A 239 16.74 7.41 3.77
N LYS A 240 17.52 8.41 3.35
CA LYS A 240 17.43 9.80 3.82
C LYS A 240 16.00 10.37 3.65
N LYS A 241 15.64 11.34 4.50
CA LYS A 241 14.36 12.07 4.46
C LYS A 241 14.21 12.74 3.09
N GLU A 242 13.34 12.20 2.25
CA GLU A 242 13.03 12.70 0.91
C GLU A 242 11.51 12.65 0.76
N SER A 243 10.86 13.77 0.47
CA SER A 243 9.39 13.84 0.33
C SER A 243 9.01 14.20 -1.11
N ALA A 244 8.14 13.40 -1.72
CA ALA A 244 7.59 13.67 -3.04
C ALA A 244 6.13 14.12 -2.96
N LYS A 245 5.82 15.31 -3.52
CA LYS A 245 4.46 15.86 -3.55
C LYS A 245 3.46 14.91 -4.19
N LEU A 246 3.86 14.20 -5.24
CA LEU A 246 3.01 13.24 -5.94
C LEU A 246 2.44 12.16 -4.99
N VAL A 247 3.24 11.71 -4.03
CA VAL A 247 2.89 10.61 -3.12
C VAL A 247 2.05 11.10 -1.95
N THR A 248 2.32 12.33 -1.50
CA THR A 248 1.84 12.86 -0.21
C THR A 248 0.63 13.80 -0.36
N GLU A 249 0.45 14.45 -1.50
CA GLU A 249 -0.58 15.48 -1.70
C GLU A 249 -1.97 14.85 -1.98
N ALA A 250 -2.79 14.73 -0.92
CA ALA A 250 -4.18 14.29 -1.01
C ALA A 250 -5.07 15.41 -1.58
N GLY A 251 -5.05 15.56 -2.91
CA GLY A 251 -5.83 16.60 -3.59
C GLY A 251 -5.69 16.58 -5.11
N ARG A 252 -4.58 16.02 -5.62
CA ARG A 252 -4.42 15.75 -7.05
C ARG A 252 -5.37 14.66 -7.57
N PHE A 253 -5.85 13.79 -6.69
CA PHE A 253 -6.68 12.65 -7.03
C PHE A 253 -8.09 12.81 -6.47
N LYS A 254 -9.10 12.39 -7.25
CA LYS A 254 -10.53 12.51 -6.90
C LYS A 254 -10.93 11.87 -5.54
N ASN A 255 -10.07 11.05 -4.95
CA ASN A 255 -10.39 10.16 -3.84
C ASN A 255 -10.05 10.69 -2.43
N LYS A 256 -9.67 11.97 -2.26
CA LYS A 256 -9.33 12.60 -0.94
C LYS A 256 -8.28 11.84 -0.10
N THR A 257 -7.59 10.86 -0.66
CA THR A 257 -6.58 10.01 -0.01
C THR A 257 -5.28 10.18 -0.77
N SER A 258 -4.16 10.18 -0.04
CA SER A 258 -2.83 10.20 -0.66
C SER A 258 -2.55 8.88 -1.37
N LEU A 259 -1.69 8.87 -2.39
CA LEU A 259 -1.30 7.63 -3.08
C LEU A 259 -0.70 6.62 -2.11
N ARG A 260 0.08 7.13 -1.14
CA ARG A 260 0.65 6.35 -0.06
C ARG A 260 -0.41 5.67 0.79
N GLN A 261 -1.40 6.41 1.27
CA GLN A 261 -2.50 5.84 2.05
C GLN A 261 -3.25 4.78 1.23
N GLY A 262 -3.57 5.08 -0.03
CA GLY A 262 -4.21 4.13 -0.94
C GLY A 262 -3.39 2.84 -1.12
N LEU A 263 -2.06 2.94 -1.17
CA LEU A 263 -1.17 1.78 -1.27
C LEU A 263 -1.32 0.85 -0.06
N TYR A 264 -1.17 1.37 1.15
CA TYR A 264 -1.22 0.56 2.38
C TYR A 264 -2.62 0.01 2.66
N GLU A 265 -3.67 0.75 2.33
CA GLU A 265 -5.05 0.28 2.42
C GLU A 265 -5.32 -0.90 1.46
N LYS A 266 -4.69 -0.89 0.28
CA LYS A 266 -4.88 -1.91 -0.76
C LYS A 266 -3.90 -3.07 -0.70
N PHE A 267 -2.71 -2.94 -0.13
CA PHE A 267 -1.66 -3.95 -0.29
C PHE A 267 -0.94 -4.26 1.03
N ASN A 268 -0.63 -5.53 1.24
CA ASN A 268 0.23 -5.96 2.35
C ASN A 268 1.73 -5.82 1.98
N ALA A 269 2.62 -6.07 2.95
CA ALA A 269 4.07 -5.93 2.76
C ALA A 269 4.60 -6.70 1.55
N THR A 270 4.28 -7.99 1.44
CA THR A 270 4.75 -8.84 0.34
C THR A 270 4.27 -8.33 -1.01
N GLN A 271 3.02 -7.87 -1.09
CA GLN A 271 2.45 -7.28 -2.29
C GLN A 271 3.14 -5.96 -2.66
N ILE A 272 3.38 -5.07 -1.69
CA ILE A 272 4.14 -3.83 -1.90
C ILE A 272 5.54 -4.13 -2.44
N ILE A 273 6.23 -5.12 -1.87
CA ILE A 273 7.56 -5.55 -2.32
C ILE A 273 7.52 -6.10 -3.75
N LEU A 274 6.52 -6.93 -4.05
CA LEU A 274 6.31 -7.48 -5.40
C LEU A 274 6.10 -6.36 -6.43
N LEU A 275 5.23 -5.38 -6.11
CA LEU A 275 4.98 -4.23 -6.96
C LEU A 275 6.27 -3.41 -7.14
N ALA A 276 6.99 -3.11 -6.06
CA ALA A 276 8.26 -2.39 -6.12
C ALA A 276 9.30 -3.08 -7.03
N ASN A 277 9.35 -4.41 -7.04
CA ASN A 277 10.29 -5.17 -7.87
C ASN A 277 10.02 -5.04 -9.38
N VAL A 278 8.80 -4.73 -9.79
CA VAL A 278 8.48 -4.42 -11.19
C VAL A 278 9.24 -3.18 -11.64
N VAL A 279 9.20 -2.11 -10.84
CA VAL A 279 9.92 -0.87 -11.11
C VAL A 279 11.43 -1.08 -11.04
N LYS A 280 11.92 -1.89 -10.10
CA LYS A 280 13.34 -2.26 -10.06
C LYS A 280 13.79 -2.89 -11.38
N SER A 281 12.99 -3.81 -11.91
CA SER A 281 13.25 -4.49 -13.19
C SER A 281 13.14 -3.52 -14.36
N LEU A 282 12.15 -2.62 -14.33
CA LEU A 282 12.00 -1.53 -15.29
C LEU A 282 13.24 -0.63 -15.34
N LYS A 283 13.70 -0.13 -14.19
CA LYS A 283 14.89 0.72 -14.09
C LYS A 283 16.12 0.03 -14.66
N LYS A 284 16.36 -1.24 -14.26
CA LYS A 284 17.46 -2.05 -14.81
C LYS A 284 17.40 -2.20 -16.32
N ARG A 285 16.21 -2.34 -16.91
CA ARG A 285 16.04 -2.45 -18.37
C ARG A 285 16.23 -1.12 -19.09
N LEU A 286 15.79 -0.02 -18.49
CA LEU A 286 16.02 1.32 -19.04
C LEU A 286 17.53 1.63 -19.07
N GLU A 287 18.25 1.25 -18.03
CA GLU A 287 19.72 1.42 -17.90
C GLU A 287 20.54 0.40 -18.72
N ALA A 288 19.94 -0.67 -19.23
CA ALA A 288 20.66 -1.69 -20.00
C ALA A 288 21.34 -1.06 -21.23
N LYS A 289 22.58 -1.43 -21.55
CA LYS A 289 23.28 -0.83 -22.68
C LYS A 289 22.55 -1.10 -24.00
N ASP A 290 22.28 -2.37 -24.28
CA ASP A 290 21.62 -2.85 -25.49
C ASP A 290 20.51 -3.86 -25.14
N ILE A 291 19.47 -3.93 -25.98
CA ILE A 291 18.47 -5.00 -25.95
C ILE A 291 18.46 -5.65 -27.33
N MET A 292 18.73 -6.96 -27.36
CA MET A 292 18.79 -7.75 -28.58
C MET A 292 17.66 -8.78 -28.60
N ILE A 293 17.00 -8.92 -29.74
CA ILE A 293 16.02 -9.98 -29.99
C ILE A 293 16.74 -11.09 -30.76
N HIS A 294 16.77 -12.28 -30.16
CA HIS A 294 17.31 -13.48 -30.79
C HIS A 294 16.16 -14.26 -31.42
N ILE A 295 16.21 -14.43 -32.75
CA ILE A 295 15.27 -15.26 -33.50
C ILE A 295 15.99 -16.55 -33.87
N ASN A 296 15.57 -17.66 -33.27
CA ASN A 296 16.16 -18.96 -33.53
C ASN A 296 15.28 -19.71 -34.54
N TYR A 297 15.81 -19.90 -35.74
CA TYR A 297 15.20 -20.74 -36.75
C TYR A 297 15.62 -22.20 -36.56
N VAL A 298 14.72 -23.14 -36.82
CA VAL A 298 15.00 -24.58 -36.61
C VAL A 298 16.17 -25.07 -37.49
N ASP A 299 16.34 -24.48 -38.68
CA ASP A 299 17.31 -24.91 -39.69
C ASP A 299 18.22 -23.78 -40.22
N GLN A 300 18.32 -22.64 -39.53
CA GLN A 300 19.15 -21.50 -39.95
C GLN A 300 19.90 -20.87 -38.78
N GLU A 301 20.96 -20.11 -39.09
CA GLU A 301 21.69 -19.32 -38.10
C GLU A 301 20.75 -18.33 -37.40
N SER A 302 20.97 -18.16 -36.09
CA SER A 302 20.15 -17.26 -35.26
C SER A 302 20.30 -15.82 -35.75
N GLU A 303 19.18 -15.16 -36.05
CA GLU A 303 19.18 -13.73 -36.36
C GLU A 303 19.19 -12.93 -35.04
N ILE A 304 20.07 -11.92 -34.97
CA ILE A 304 20.18 -11.02 -33.82
C ILE A 304 19.83 -9.61 -34.26
N ILE A 305 18.66 -9.13 -33.81
CA ILE A 305 18.20 -7.76 -34.10
C ILE A 305 18.50 -6.89 -32.89
N SER A 306 19.35 -5.88 -33.06
CA SER A 306 19.60 -4.86 -32.04
C SER A 306 18.54 -3.78 -32.12
N LEU A 307 17.87 -3.49 -31.00
CA LEU A 307 16.84 -2.46 -30.95
C LEU A 307 17.45 -1.07 -30.88
N SER A 308 16.89 -0.12 -31.64
CA SER A 308 17.17 1.30 -31.47
C SER A 308 16.71 1.81 -30.10
N PRO A 309 17.21 2.95 -29.59
CA PRO A 309 16.77 3.49 -28.30
C PRO A 309 15.25 3.66 -28.16
N MET A 310 14.57 4.03 -29.24
CA MET A 310 13.11 4.19 -29.25
C MET A 310 12.38 2.84 -29.17
N GLU A 311 12.80 1.86 -29.96
CA GLU A 311 12.25 0.51 -29.93
C GLU A 311 12.50 -0.17 -28.59
N LYS A 312 13.69 0.02 -28.02
CA LYS A 312 14.05 -0.42 -26.67
C LYS A 312 13.07 0.14 -25.64
N PHE A 313 12.82 1.44 -25.67
CA PHE A 313 11.87 2.07 -24.74
C PHE A 313 10.44 1.51 -24.90
N ARG A 314 9.94 1.39 -26.13
CA ARG A 314 8.62 0.80 -26.42
C ARG A 314 8.52 -0.65 -25.97
N PHE A 315 9.55 -1.44 -26.24
CA PHE A 315 9.65 -2.82 -25.82
C PHE A 315 9.57 -2.95 -24.30
N ILE A 316 10.33 -2.12 -23.57
CA ILE A 316 10.33 -2.09 -22.11
C ILE A 316 8.94 -1.73 -21.57
N LEU A 317 8.26 -0.74 -22.15
CA LEU A 317 6.89 -0.38 -21.75
C LEU A 317 5.88 -1.49 -22.04
N LYS A 318 5.98 -2.17 -23.19
CA LYS A 318 5.13 -3.32 -23.53
C LYS A 318 5.35 -4.46 -22.52
N LEU A 319 6.60 -4.69 -22.14
CA LEU A 319 6.96 -5.69 -21.13
C LEU A 319 6.41 -5.33 -19.75
N LEU A 320 6.50 -4.06 -19.35
CA LEU A 320 5.91 -3.55 -18.10
C LEU A 320 4.38 -3.76 -18.06
N ARG A 321 3.67 -3.52 -19.17
CA ARG A 321 2.22 -3.81 -19.27
C ARG A 321 1.94 -5.29 -19.06
N LYS A 322 2.73 -6.16 -19.70
CA LYS A 322 2.59 -7.60 -19.55
C LYS A 322 2.84 -8.02 -18.10
N GLU A 323 3.86 -7.47 -17.44
CA GLU A 323 4.15 -7.74 -16.03
C GLU A 323 3.01 -7.27 -15.10
N LEU A 324 2.47 -6.08 -15.31
CA LEU A 324 1.34 -5.58 -14.53
C LEU A 324 0.08 -6.42 -14.75
N ALA A 325 -0.20 -6.84 -15.99
CA ALA A 325 -1.30 -7.74 -16.29
C ALA A 325 -1.12 -9.12 -15.61
N LEU A 326 0.10 -9.67 -15.64
CA LEU A 326 0.42 -10.92 -14.96
C LEU A 326 0.25 -10.80 -13.44
N ILE A 327 0.67 -9.69 -12.84
CA ILE A 327 0.51 -9.43 -11.41
C ILE A 327 -0.97 -9.31 -11.04
N ASN A 328 -1.77 -8.58 -11.83
CA ASN A 328 -3.21 -8.44 -11.61
C ASN A 328 -3.97 -9.76 -11.79
N ASN A 329 -3.49 -10.64 -12.66
CA ASN A 329 -4.05 -11.98 -12.85
C ASN A 329 -3.51 -13.01 -11.82
N SER A 330 -2.54 -12.63 -11.00
CA SER A 330 -1.94 -13.53 -10.01
C SER A 330 -2.84 -13.67 -8.77
N THR A 331 -2.83 -14.86 -8.17
CA THR A 331 -3.49 -15.11 -6.89
C THR A 331 -2.89 -14.29 -5.75
N ILE A 332 -1.64 -13.83 -5.88
CA ILE A 332 -0.92 -13.07 -4.86
C ILE A 332 -1.61 -11.73 -4.55
N ILE A 333 -2.24 -11.10 -5.55
CA ILE A 333 -2.89 -9.80 -5.40
C ILE A 333 -4.37 -9.93 -4.97
N ASN A 334 -4.88 -11.15 -4.81
CA ASN A 334 -6.24 -11.44 -4.30
C ASN A 334 -7.36 -10.67 -5.03
N GLY A 335 -7.26 -10.54 -6.36
CA GLY A 335 -8.27 -9.86 -7.19
C GLY A 335 -8.27 -8.33 -7.06
N ARG A 336 -7.28 -7.72 -6.40
CA ARG A 336 -7.09 -6.27 -6.41
C ARG A 336 -6.45 -5.84 -7.74
N GLN A 337 -6.84 -4.70 -8.29
CA GLN A 337 -6.19 -4.18 -9.49
C GLN A 337 -5.09 -3.19 -9.08
N ALA A 338 -3.84 -3.57 -9.30
CA ALA A 338 -2.71 -2.66 -9.19
C ALA A 338 -2.67 -1.75 -10.41
N THR A 339 -2.56 -0.45 -10.15
CA THR A 339 -2.36 0.59 -11.16
C THR A 339 -0.88 0.93 -11.28
N PHE A 340 -0.51 1.63 -12.35
CA PHE A 340 0.87 2.08 -12.54
C PHE A 340 1.34 3.00 -11.40
N LEU A 341 0.46 3.89 -10.91
CA LEU A 341 0.73 4.73 -9.74
C LEU A 341 0.95 3.90 -8.47
N ASP A 342 0.22 2.80 -8.27
CA ASP A 342 0.44 1.93 -7.11
C ASP A 342 1.85 1.29 -7.17
N ILE A 343 2.33 0.89 -8.35
CA ILE A 343 3.67 0.32 -8.53
C ILE A 343 4.76 1.38 -8.26
N ILE A 344 4.61 2.59 -8.81
CA ILE A 344 5.56 3.68 -8.57
C ILE A 344 5.60 4.04 -7.09
N THR A 345 4.43 4.16 -6.46
CA THR A 345 4.33 4.48 -5.03
C THR A 345 4.98 3.38 -4.18
N ALA A 346 4.74 2.10 -4.51
CA ALA A 346 5.40 0.99 -3.84
C ALA A 346 6.92 1.04 -3.98
N ALA A 347 7.43 1.35 -5.18
CA ALA A 347 8.85 1.47 -5.43
C ALA A 347 9.48 2.67 -4.70
N TYR A 348 8.73 3.76 -4.55
CA TYR A 348 9.14 4.88 -3.71
C TYR A 348 9.15 4.48 -2.23
N GLU A 349 8.13 3.82 -1.69
CA GLU A 349 8.08 3.35 -0.29
C GLU A 349 9.17 2.31 0.04
N VAL A 350 9.55 1.48 -0.92
CA VAL A 350 10.66 0.53 -0.78
C VAL A 350 12.03 1.22 -0.99
N GLY A 351 12.05 2.40 -1.59
CA GLY A 351 13.27 3.14 -1.89
C GLY A 351 14.02 2.59 -3.11
N TYR A 352 13.35 2.11 -4.14
CA TYR A 352 13.99 1.87 -5.44
C TYR A 352 14.07 3.15 -6.28
N ILE A 353 13.16 4.09 -6.06
CA ILE A 353 13.12 5.41 -6.72
C ILE A 353 13.28 6.51 -5.66
N SER A 354 14.00 7.60 -5.97
CA SER A 354 14.08 8.82 -5.14
C SER A 354 12.88 9.76 -5.34
N ALA A 355 12.74 10.80 -4.50
CA ALA A 355 11.69 11.80 -4.71
C ALA A 355 11.83 12.55 -6.05
N ASP A 356 13.06 12.78 -6.53
CA ASP A 356 13.30 13.51 -7.80
C ASP A 356 13.00 12.66 -9.04
N GLU A 357 13.17 11.35 -8.92
CA GLU A 357 12.91 10.40 -10.00
C GLU A 357 11.40 10.09 -10.12
N ILE A 358 10.62 10.19 -9.03
CA ILE A 358 9.23 9.73 -9.02
C ILE A 358 8.33 10.49 -9.98
N ASP A 359 8.53 11.81 -10.11
CA ASP A 359 7.76 12.64 -11.04
C ASP A 359 8.09 12.27 -12.50
N GLN A 360 9.33 11.86 -12.77
CA GLN A 360 9.74 11.37 -14.09
C GLN A 360 9.06 10.04 -14.42
N PHE A 361 9.04 9.10 -13.46
CA PHE A 361 8.32 7.83 -13.62
C PHE A 361 6.81 8.04 -13.76
N ALA A 362 6.22 8.95 -13.00
CA ALA A 362 4.79 9.25 -13.09
C ALA A 362 4.40 9.87 -14.44
N ALA A 363 5.26 10.70 -15.01
CA ALA A 363 5.05 11.25 -16.34
C ALA A 363 5.07 10.18 -17.45
N LEU A 364 5.67 9.00 -17.21
CA LEU A 364 5.53 7.85 -18.13
C LEU A 364 4.07 7.39 -18.23
N GLU A 365 3.26 7.57 -17.20
CA GLU A 365 1.81 7.31 -17.24
C GLU A 365 1.09 8.21 -18.24
N GLU A 366 1.55 9.45 -18.39
CA GLU A 366 0.93 10.39 -19.32
C GLU A 366 1.24 10.03 -20.77
N ILE A 367 2.45 9.55 -21.06
CA ILE A 367 2.82 8.97 -22.36
C ILE A 367 1.98 7.70 -22.65
N TRP A 368 1.60 7.00 -21.58
CA TRP A 368 0.84 5.75 -21.57
C TRP A 368 -0.66 5.92 -21.76
N ASN A 369 -1.24 7.11 -21.50
CA ASN A 369 -2.70 7.31 -21.53
C ASN A 369 -3.25 7.34 -22.97
N PRO A 370 -4.10 6.38 -23.39
CA PRO A 370 -4.68 6.37 -24.75
C PRO A 370 -5.62 7.54 -25.00
N LYS A 371 -6.12 8.21 -23.96
CA LYS A 371 -7.02 9.37 -24.06
C LYS A 371 -6.29 10.69 -24.32
N LYS A 372 -4.97 10.74 -24.15
CA LYS A 372 -4.19 11.96 -24.44
C LYS A 372 -3.86 12.06 -25.92
N THR A 373 -3.95 13.28 -26.46
CA THR A 373 -3.65 13.55 -27.86
C THR A 373 -2.15 13.35 -28.14
N THR A 374 -1.80 13.03 -29.39
CA THR A 374 -0.40 12.79 -29.78
C THR A 374 0.50 13.97 -29.40
N LYS A 375 0.02 15.20 -29.59
CA LYS A 375 0.76 16.42 -29.24
C LYS A 375 1.06 16.51 -27.74
N GLU A 376 0.13 16.10 -26.89
CA GLU A 376 0.34 16.07 -25.44
C GLU A 376 1.40 15.03 -25.05
N LYS A 377 1.34 13.83 -25.63
CA LYS A 377 2.34 12.77 -25.38
C LYS A 377 3.74 13.21 -25.79
N VAL A 378 3.86 13.83 -26.95
CA VAL A 378 5.11 14.38 -27.49
C VAL A 378 5.65 15.50 -26.60
N MET A 379 4.79 16.42 -26.15
CA MET A 379 5.20 17.53 -25.28
C MET A 379 5.69 17.04 -23.91
N VAL A 380 5.05 16.01 -23.34
CA VAL A 380 5.52 15.34 -22.11
C VAL A 380 6.88 14.69 -22.34
N TRP A 381 7.06 14.02 -23.48
CA TRP A 381 8.33 13.36 -23.83
C TRP A 381 9.47 14.37 -24.00
N VAL A 382 9.24 15.47 -24.70
CA VAL A 382 10.20 16.57 -24.83
C VAL A 382 10.52 17.19 -23.47
N LYS A 383 9.55 17.32 -22.56
CA LYS A 383 9.83 17.83 -21.21
C LYS A 383 10.71 16.86 -20.40
N LEU A 384 10.46 15.55 -20.50
CA LEU A 384 11.20 14.52 -19.77
C LEU A 384 12.63 14.33 -20.30
N PHE A 385 12.80 14.31 -21.62
CA PHE A 385 14.08 14.01 -22.26
C PHE A 385 14.78 15.23 -22.85
N GLY A 386 14.14 16.40 -22.91
CA GLY A 386 14.73 17.63 -23.44
C GLY A 386 15.93 18.11 -22.63
N GLY A 387 15.96 17.83 -21.32
CA GLY A 387 17.14 18.07 -20.49
C GLY A 387 18.34 17.18 -20.84
N VAL A 388 18.10 15.93 -21.28
CA VAL A 388 19.15 14.98 -21.70
C VAL A 388 19.54 15.20 -23.17
N ALA A 389 18.58 15.51 -24.03
CA ALA A 389 18.77 15.77 -25.44
C ALA A 389 19.52 17.10 -25.71
N SER A 390 19.35 18.11 -24.85
CA SER A 390 20.08 19.39 -24.94
C SER A 390 21.57 19.27 -24.57
N VAL A 391 21.95 18.24 -23.81
CA VAL A 391 23.36 17.93 -23.50
C VAL A 391 24.03 17.13 -24.62
N LEU A 392 23.27 16.30 -25.34
CA LEU A 392 23.79 15.42 -26.41
C LEU A 392 23.72 16.03 -27.81
N LEU A 393 22.87 17.03 -28.05
CA LEU A 393 22.73 17.69 -29.37
C LEU A 393 22.61 19.21 -29.19
N PRO A 394 23.55 20.02 -29.72
CA PRO A 394 23.45 21.47 -29.62
C PRO A 394 22.20 22.00 -30.36
N PRO A 395 21.55 23.07 -29.86
CA PRO A 395 20.45 23.74 -30.56
C PRO A 395 20.89 24.14 -31.98
N PRO A 396 20.03 24.03 -33.03
CA PRO A 396 18.58 23.80 -33.01
C PRO A 396 18.12 22.35 -33.33
N PHE A 397 19.05 21.40 -33.50
CA PHE A 397 18.74 20.13 -34.19
C PHE A 397 18.14 19.03 -33.30
N GLY A 398 18.26 19.10 -31.97
CA GLY A 398 17.75 18.08 -31.05
C GLY A 398 16.22 18.02 -30.93
N PHE A 399 15.53 19.15 -31.08
CA PHE A 399 14.06 19.21 -30.96
C PHE A 399 13.34 18.70 -32.21
N LEU A 400 13.85 19.04 -33.40
CA LEU A 400 13.23 18.70 -34.68
C LEU A 400 13.41 17.21 -35.05
N SER A 401 14.55 16.62 -34.68
CA SER A 401 14.84 15.21 -34.98
C SER A 401 13.99 14.24 -34.14
N VAL A 402 13.76 14.54 -32.86
CA VAL A 402 12.85 13.77 -31.99
C VAL A 402 11.40 13.86 -32.48
N MET A 403 10.95 15.06 -32.89
CA MET A 403 9.63 15.28 -33.47
C MET A 403 9.43 14.52 -34.80
N ALA A 404 10.45 14.54 -35.67
CA ALA A 404 10.39 13.88 -36.98
C ALA A 404 10.34 12.35 -36.85
N ILE A 405 11.15 11.76 -35.97
CA ILE A 405 11.13 10.31 -35.71
C ILE A 405 9.74 9.90 -35.17
N MET A 406 9.14 10.69 -34.28
CA MET A 406 7.80 10.38 -33.74
C MET A 406 6.68 10.47 -34.78
N LEU A 407 6.74 11.46 -35.69
CA LEU A 407 5.74 11.62 -36.76
C LEU A 407 5.82 10.51 -37.81
N ILE A 408 7.04 10.08 -38.17
CA ILE A 408 7.28 8.97 -39.12
C ILE A 408 6.75 7.66 -38.54
N ASP A 409 6.99 7.42 -37.26
CA ASP A 409 6.63 6.17 -36.58
C ASP A 409 5.12 6.05 -36.27
N GLN A 410 4.42 7.19 -36.19
CA GLN A 410 2.96 7.21 -36.06
C GLN A 410 2.25 6.78 -37.36
N GLN A 411 2.77 7.15 -38.53
CA GLN A 411 2.22 6.70 -39.81
C GLN A 411 2.33 5.17 -40.00
N VAL A 412 3.26 4.53 -39.28
CA VAL A 412 3.47 3.07 -39.32
C VAL A 412 2.57 2.32 -38.33
N SER A 413 2.04 2.98 -37.29
CA SER A 413 1.33 2.34 -36.18
C SER A 413 -0.20 2.43 -36.23
N GLU A 414 -0.81 3.06 -37.24
CA GLU A 414 -2.27 3.15 -37.42
C GLU A 414 -2.92 1.89 -38.02
N ALA A 415 -2.45 0.71 -37.65
CA ALA A 415 -3.22 -0.53 -37.79
C ALA A 415 -3.99 -0.79 -36.48
N PRO A 416 -5.30 -1.05 -36.50
CA PRO A 416 -6.05 -1.33 -35.29
C PRO A 416 -5.54 -2.62 -34.63
N VAL A 417 -4.86 -2.48 -33.49
CA VAL A 417 -4.42 -3.62 -32.68
C VAL A 417 -5.61 -4.15 -31.89
N ASN A 418 -6.13 -5.30 -32.33
CA ASN A 418 -7.10 -6.09 -31.59
C ASN A 418 -6.36 -6.76 -30.40
N PRO A 419 -6.75 -6.52 -29.13
CA PRO A 419 -6.00 -6.96 -27.96
C PRO A 419 -5.96 -8.48 -27.76
N ASP A 420 -6.74 -9.25 -28.52
CA ASP A 420 -6.82 -10.71 -28.44
C ASP A 420 -6.18 -11.46 -29.62
N SER A 421 -5.65 -10.77 -30.64
CA SER A 421 -4.99 -11.43 -31.77
C SER A 421 -3.47 -11.22 -31.73
N ASP A 422 -2.79 -12.35 -31.61
CA ASP A 422 -1.38 -12.60 -31.94
C ASP A 422 -0.34 -12.19 -30.89
N PHE A 423 -0.18 -13.09 -29.91
CA PHE A 423 1.12 -13.74 -29.63
C PHE A 423 0.86 -15.10 -28.95
N ASN A 424 0.20 -16.01 -29.67
CA ASN A 424 0.43 -17.44 -29.48
C ASN A 424 1.64 -17.81 -30.34
N LEU A 425 2.84 -17.69 -29.77
CA LEU A 425 4.01 -18.41 -30.25
C LEU A 425 4.36 -19.44 -29.19
N MET A 426 3.88 -20.66 -29.43
CA MET A 426 4.63 -21.87 -29.08
C MET A 426 5.88 -21.96 -29.96
#